data_AF-A0A257WWR3-F1
#
_entry.id   AF-A0A257WWR3-F1
#
_cell.length_a   1.000
_cell.length_b   1.000
_cell.length_c   1.000
_cell.angle_alpha   90.00
_cell.angle_beta   90.00
_cell.angle_gamma   90.00
#
_symmetry.space_group_name_H-M   'P 1'
#
loop_
_entity.id
_entity.type
_entity.pdbx_description
1 polymer ?
#
loop_
_entity_poly.entity_id
_entity_poly.type
_entity_poly.pdbx_seq_one_letter_code
_entity_poly.pdbx_strand_id
1 'polypeptide(L)'
;MSLRITLVFSVGVLLLVMGLGITLSGWVVIQADAQRQAKSQARALLDSYGQSIGKDVGLSIKNAQTAAATVESLVADPALVNRDQIGGMIRHLVEANPGFVGMTPVFDANALDGRDAEFVSHPMSD
;
A
#
# COMPACT_ATOMS: atom_id res chain seq x y z
N MET A 1 -53.44 -47.61 26.45
CA MET A 1 -53.22 -46.18 26.13
C MET A 1 -54.11 -45.79 24.96
N SER A 2 -54.79 -44.64 25.02
CA SER A 2 -55.76 -44.23 23.99
C SER A 2 -55.05 -43.81 22.70
N LEU A 3 -55.59 -44.20 21.54
CA LEU A 3 -55.04 -43.94 20.20
C LEU A 3 -54.68 -42.47 19.95
N ARG A 4 -55.40 -41.55 20.61
CA ARG A 4 -55.18 -40.09 20.55
C ARG A 4 -53.85 -39.67 21.18
N ILE A 5 -53.44 -40.29 22.29
CA ILE A 5 -52.17 -39.97 22.95
C ILE A 5 -50.99 -40.37 22.07
N THR A 6 -51.05 -41.55 21.43
CA THR A 6 -49.99 -42.03 20.53
C THR A 6 -49.84 -41.11 19.30
N LEU A 7 -50.96 -40.60 18.77
CA LEU A 7 -50.99 -39.68 17.63
C LEU A 7 -50.41 -38.29 17.98
N VAL A 8 -50.73 -37.77 19.16
CA VAL A 8 -50.18 -36.48 19.62
C VAL A 8 -48.67 -36.59 19.86
N PHE A 9 -48.21 -37.69 20.45
CA PHE A 9 -46.78 -37.94 20.65
C PHE A 9 -46.01 -38.06 19.33
N SER A 10 -46.54 -38.78 18.34
CA SER A 10 -45.86 -38.95 17.05
C SER A 10 -45.76 -37.65 16.25
N VAL A 11 -46.82 -36.84 16.23
CA VAL A 11 -46.80 -35.51 15.60
C VAL A 11 -45.84 -34.57 16.33
N GLY A 12 -45.82 -34.58 17.66
CA GLY A 12 -44.88 -33.79 18.46
C GLY A 12 -43.42 -34.13 18.18
N VAL A 13 -43.09 -35.42 18.09
CA VAL A 13 -41.74 -35.89 17.74
C VAL A 13 -41.35 -35.47 16.31
N LEU A 14 -42.28 -35.59 15.34
CA LEU A 14 -42.01 -35.20 13.96
C LEU A 14 -41.69 -33.70 13.83
N LEU A 15 -42.48 -32.84 14.49
CA LEU A 15 -42.25 -31.40 14.51
C LEU A 15 -40.92 -31.03 15.16
N LEU A 16 -40.55 -31.72 16.24
CA LEU A 16 -39.25 -31.54 16.91
C LEU A 16 -38.08 -31.90 15.98
N VAL A 17 -38.14 -33.06 15.31
CA VAL A 17 -37.09 -33.50 14.38
C VAL A 17 -36.95 -32.53 13.21
N MET A 18 -38.07 -32.05 12.65
CA MET A 18 -38.02 -31.05 11.58
C MET A 18 -37.45 -29.71 12.05
N GLY A 19 -37.88 -29.21 13.21
CA GLY A 19 -37.35 -27.97 13.79
C GLY A 19 -35.86 -28.03 14.07
N LEU A 20 -35.37 -29.15 14.61
CA LEU A 20 -33.95 -29.39 14.82
C LEU A 20 -33.18 -29.48 13.50
N GLY A 21 -33.72 -30.17 12.50
CA GLY A 21 -33.12 -30.26 11.17
C GLY A 21 -32.93 -28.90 10.51
N ILE A 22 -33.94 -28.04 10.54
CA ILE A 22 -33.87 -26.67 10.00
C ILE A 22 -32.87 -25.82 10.79
N THR A 23 -32.87 -25.92 12.12
CA THR A 23 -31.97 -25.13 12.96
C THR A 23 -30.50 -25.51 12.73
N LEU A 24 -30.19 -26.81 12.67
CA LEU A 24 -28.83 -27.31 12.43
C LEU A 24 -28.34 -26.98 11.03
N SER A 25 -29.19 -27.17 10.01
CA SER A 25 -28.83 -26.80 8.63
C SER A 25 -28.64 -25.30 8.46
N GLY A 26 -29.53 -24.49 9.05
CA GLY A 26 -29.41 -23.04 9.08
C GLY A 26 -28.13 -22.58 9.78
N TRP A 27 -27.76 -23.20 10.90
CA TRP A 27 -26.52 -22.91 11.62
C TRP A 27 -25.27 -23.11 10.75
N VAL A 28 -25.19 -24.23 10.03
CA VAL A 28 -24.05 -24.52 9.14
C VAL A 28 -23.95 -23.51 8.00
N VAL A 29 -25.08 -23.14 7.40
CA VAL A 29 -25.12 -22.15 6.31
C VAL A 29 -24.74 -20.76 6.83
N ILE A 30 -25.31 -20.31 7.94
CA ILE A 30 -25.02 -19.01 8.54
C ILE A 30 -23.53 -18.92 8.93
N GLN A 31 -22.95 -20.00 9.47
CA GLN A 31 -21.54 -20.01 9.83
C GLN A 31 -20.65 -19.89 8.58
N ALA A 32 -20.97 -20.62 7.51
CA ALA A 32 -20.25 -20.54 6.25
C ALA A 32 -20.35 -19.14 5.62
N ASP A 33 -21.53 -18.54 5.63
CA ASP A 33 -21.75 -17.19 5.10
C ASP A 33 -21.09 -16.12 5.95
N ALA A 34 -21.15 -16.23 7.28
CA ALA A 34 -20.45 -15.33 8.19
C ALA A 34 -18.93 -15.37 7.95
N GLN A 35 -18.35 -16.57 7.76
CA GLN A 35 -16.93 -16.70 7.41
C GLN A 35 -16.61 -16.09 6.04
N ARG A 36 -17.47 -16.29 5.03
CA ARG A 36 -17.27 -15.70 3.69
C ARG A 36 -17.34 -14.18 3.74
N GLN A 37 -18.32 -13.62 4.44
CA GLN A 37 -18.47 -12.19 4.64
C GLN A 37 -17.27 -11.61 5.39
N ALA A 38 -16.85 -12.24 6.49
CA ALA A 38 -15.67 -11.82 7.24
C ALA A 38 -14.41 -11.82 6.35
N LYS A 39 -14.19 -12.86 5.54
CA LYS A 39 -13.07 -12.90 4.58
C LYS A 39 -13.18 -11.82 3.52
N SER A 40 -14.37 -11.56 2.99
CA SER A 40 -14.59 -10.51 1.98
C SER A 40 -14.30 -9.13 2.54
N GLN A 41 -14.77 -8.83 3.75
CA GLN A 41 -14.50 -7.57 4.44
C GLN A 41 -13.02 -7.41 4.77
N ALA A 42 -12.37 -8.46 5.26
CA ALA A 42 -10.94 -8.46 5.51
C ALA A 42 -10.13 -8.18 4.24
N ARG A 43 -10.50 -8.80 3.11
CA ARG A 43 -9.86 -8.52 1.81
C ARG A 43 -10.06 -7.08 1.36
N ALA A 44 -11.29 -6.57 1.40
CA ALA A 44 -11.57 -5.19 1.02
C ALA A 44 -10.77 -4.18 1.88
N LEU A 45 -10.62 -4.46 3.18
CA LEU A 45 -9.81 -3.65 4.07
C LEU A 45 -8.32 -3.72 3.71
N LEU A 46 -7.80 -4.93 3.47
CA LEU A 46 -6.40 -5.13 3.06
C LEU A 46 -6.10 -4.47 1.71
N ASP A 47 -7.01 -4.56 0.74
CA ASP A 47 -6.88 -3.90 -0.57
C ASP A 47 -6.87 -2.38 -0.40
N SER A 48 -7.72 -1.84 0.47
CA SER A 48 -7.75 -0.41 0.78
C SER A 48 -6.44 0.08 1.41
N TYR A 49 -5.89 -0.66 2.39
CA TYR A 49 -4.57 -0.36 2.95
C TYR A 49 -3.46 -0.48 1.90
N GLY A 50 -3.51 -1.52 1.05
CA GLY A 50 -2.56 -1.72 -0.03
C GLY A 50 -2.56 -0.56 -1.02
N GLN A 51 -3.74 -0.05 -1.39
CA GLN A 51 -3.86 1.14 -2.23
C GLN A 51 -3.30 2.40 -1.55
N SER A 52 -3.55 2.59 -0.25
CA SER A 52 -3.02 3.73 0.50
C SER A 52 -1.50 3.70 0.53
N ILE A 53 -0.90 2.57 0.92
CA ILE A 53 0.55 2.39 0.96
C ILE A 53 1.13 2.56 -0.46
N GLY A 54 0.50 1.94 -1.47
CA GLY A 54 0.93 2.05 -2.85
C GLY A 54 0.91 3.48 -3.37
N LYS A 55 -0.07 4.29 -2.95
CA LYS A 55 -0.14 5.72 -3.29
C LYS A 55 1.02 6.50 -2.65
N ASP A 56 1.30 6.28 -1.37
CA ASP A 56 2.34 7.02 -0.64
C ASP A 56 3.75 6.69 -1.18
N VAL A 57 4.01 5.39 -1.41
CA VAL A 57 5.26 4.93 -2.04
C VAL A 57 5.35 5.41 -3.49
N GLY A 58 4.25 5.29 -4.26
CA GLY A 58 4.20 5.70 -5.65
C GLY A 58 4.44 7.21 -5.85
N LEU A 59 3.92 8.05 -4.95
CA LEU A 59 4.20 9.48 -4.95
C LEU A 59 5.69 9.76 -4.75
N SER A 60 6.33 9.05 -3.82
CA SER A 60 7.76 9.19 -3.54
C SER A 60 8.61 8.81 -4.76
N ILE A 61 8.27 7.70 -5.43
CA ILE A 61 8.94 7.25 -6.66
C ILE A 61 8.77 8.28 -7.78
N LYS A 62 7.55 8.80 -7.98
CA LYS A 62 7.27 9.78 -9.03
C LYS A 62 8.06 11.08 -8.84
N ASN A 63 8.18 11.54 -7.60
CA ASN A 63 8.98 12.72 -7.27
C ASN A 63 10.47 12.48 -7.54
N ALA A 64 11.00 11.31 -7.17
CA ALA A 64 12.39 10.94 -7.48
C ALA A 64 12.66 10.87 -8.98
N GLN A 65 11.74 10.28 -9.77
CA GLN A 65 11.84 10.24 -11.24
C GLN A 65 11.80 11.64 -11.84
N THR A 66 10.96 12.52 -11.30
CA THR A 66 10.87 13.93 -11.75
C THR A 66 12.16 14.68 -11.44
N ALA A 67 12.71 14.49 -10.24
CA ALA A 67 14.00 15.05 -9.85
C ALA A 67 15.12 14.57 -10.78
N ALA A 68 15.18 13.26 -11.04
CA ALA A 68 16.15 12.66 -11.96
C ALA A 68 16.05 13.25 -13.37
N ALA A 69 14.85 13.29 -13.96
CA ALA A 69 14.65 13.88 -15.30
C ALA A 69 15.05 15.37 -15.35
N THR A 70 14.82 16.11 -14.26
CA THR A 70 15.23 17.52 -14.17
C THR A 70 16.75 17.65 -14.09
N VAL A 71 17.40 16.80 -13.29
CA VAL A 71 18.87 16.72 -13.21
C VAL A 71 19.45 16.35 -14.58
N GLU A 72 18.94 15.30 -15.24
CA GLU A 72 19.35 14.88 -16.58
C GLU A 72 19.26 16.03 -17.59
N SER A 73 18.21 16.85 -17.51
CA SER A 73 18.06 18.04 -18.36
C SER A 73 19.07 19.14 -18.02
N LEU A 74 19.41 19.33 -16.74
CA LEU A 74 20.39 20.35 -16.31
C LEU A 74 21.82 19.95 -16.69
N VAL A 75 22.11 18.66 -16.78
CA VAL A 75 23.45 18.12 -17.09
C VAL A 75 23.64 17.77 -18.57
N ALA A 76 22.64 18.05 -19.41
CA ALA A 76 22.70 17.76 -20.85
C ALA A 76 23.85 18.48 -21.57
N ASP A 77 24.27 19.65 -21.07
CA ASP A 77 25.47 20.36 -21.51
C ASP A 77 26.46 20.50 -20.34
N PRO A 78 27.56 19.71 -20.32
CA PRO A 78 28.57 19.77 -19.27
C PRO A 78 29.18 21.16 -19.05
N ALA A 79 29.20 22.03 -20.07
CA ALA A 79 29.76 23.37 -19.96
C ALA A 79 28.87 24.33 -19.16
N LEU A 80 27.59 23.98 -18.97
CA LEU A 80 26.59 24.79 -18.28
C LEU A 80 26.20 24.21 -16.90
N VAL A 81 26.82 23.10 -16.50
CA VAL A 81 26.51 22.42 -15.24
C VAL A 81 26.86 23.32 -14.04
N ASN A 82 25.88 23.47 -13.16
CA ASN A 82 26.03 24.17 -11.89
C ASN A 82 25.63 23.24 -10.73
N ARG A 83 26.63 22.77 -9.97
CA ARG A 83 26.43 21.87 -8.83
C ARG A 83 25.59 22.50 -7.71
N ASP A 84 25.74 23.81 -7.47
CA ASP A 84 24.92 24.53 -6.48
C ASP A 84 23.45 24.59 -6.89
N GLN A 85 23.19 24.75 -8.18
CA GLN A 85 21.83 24.76 -8.70
C GLN A 85 21.17 23.39 -8.55
N ILE A 86 21.91 22.30 -8.83
CA ILE A 86 21.42 20.93 -8.66
C ILE A 86 21.13 20.65 -7.18
N GLY A 87 22.09 20.91 -6.28
CA GLY A 87 21.91 20.66 -4.85
C GLY A 87 20.82 21.55 -4.23
N GLY A 88 20.73 22.82 -4.65
CA GLY A 88 19.66 23.73 -4.23
C GLY A 88 18.28 23.28 -4.67
N MET A 89 18.16 22.78 -5.90
CA MET A 89 16.91 22.18 -6.40
C MET A 89 16.50 20.96 -5.59
N ILE A 90 17.44 20.04 -5.33
CA ILE A 90 17.17 18.84 -4.54
C ILE A 90 16.77 19.21 -3.10
N ARG A 91 17.47 20.15 -2.47
CA ARG A 91 17.10 20.65 -1.15
C ARG A 91 15.70 21.23 -1.14
N HIS A 92 15.36 22.08 -2.12
CA HIS A 92 14.03 22.66 -2.23
C HIS A 92 12.94 21.58 -2.41
N LEU A 93 13.23 20.53 -3.18
CA LEU A 93 12.31 19.42 -3.38
C LEU A 93 12.07 18.63 -2.09
N VAL A 94 13.10 18.40 -1.27
CA VAL A 94 12.94 17.78 0.06
C VAL A 94 12.16 18.70 1.01
N GLU A 95 12.49 19.99 1.07
CA GLU A 95 11.80 20.98 1.91
C GLU A 95 10.31 21.13 1.55
N ALA A 96 9.98 21.05 0.26
CA ALA A 96 8.60 21.11 -0.23
C ALA A 96 7.80 19.82 0.04
N ASN A 97 8.47 18.71 0.38
CA ASN A 97 7.86 17.40 0.59
C ASN A 97 8.20 16.88 2.00
N PRO A 98 7.46 17.29 3.06
CA PRO A 98 7.79 16.93 4.44
C PRO A 98 7.73 15.42 4.76
N GLY A 99 7.21 14.60 3.85
CA GLY A 99 7.29 13.14 3.95
C GLY A 99 8.65 12.56 3.58
N PHE A 100 9.58 13.36 3.06
CA PHE A 100 10.91 12.92 2.67
C PHE A 100 11.91 13.15 3.80
N VAL A 101 12.69 12.11 4.09
CA VAL A 101 13.84 12.21 5.01
C VAL A 101 15.04 12.84 4.31
N GLY A 102 15.18 12.62 3.01
CA GLY A 102 16.25 13.16 2.18
C GLY A 102 16.19 12.65 0.75
N MET A 103 17.02 13.25 -0.10
CA MET A 103 17.24 12.86 -1.49
C MET A 103 18.66 13.26 -1.88
N THR A 104 19.40 12.36 -2.51
CA THR A 104 20.79 12.60 -2.92
C THR A 104 20.98 12.15 -4.37
N PRO A 105 21.32 13.06 -5.30
CA PRO A 105 21.79 12.67 -6.62
C PRO A 105 23.22 12.16 -6.51
N VAL A 106 23.51 11.01 -7.11
CA VAL A 106 24.87 10.43 -7.14
C VAL A 106 25.27 10.22 -8.59
N PHE A 107 26.48 10.62 -8.92
CA PHE A 107 27.08 10.50 -10.25
C PHE A 107 28.33 9.65 -10.18
N ASP A 108 28.69 9.03 -11.30
CA ASP A 108 30.00 8.40 -11.44
C ASP A 108 31.13 9.43 -11.33
N ALA A 109 32.33 8.98 -10.98
CA ALA A 109 33.49 9.86 -10.79
C ALA A 109 33.76 10.67 -12.07
N ASN A 110 33.84 11.98 -11.92
CA ASN A 110 34.02 12.98 -12.97
C ASN A 110 32.93 13.00 -14.05
N ALA A 111 31.81 12.28 -13.88
CA ALA A 111 30.78 12.17 -14.90
C ALA A 111 29.87 13.40 -15.02
N LEU A 112 29.82 14.23 -13.98
CA LEU A 112 28.95 15.41 -13.95
C LEU A 112 29.52 16.58 -14.76
N ASP A 113 30.75 16.99 -14.47
CA ASP A 113 31.42 18.14 -15.11
C ASP A 113 32.95 17.96 -15.26
N GLY A 114 33.48 16.78 -14.93
CA GLY A 114 34.92 16.49 -14.98
C GLY A 114 35.76 17.13 -13.87
N ARG A 115 35.16 17.82 -12.90
CA ARG A 115 35.84 18.70 -11.95
C ARG A 115 35.72 18.24 -10.49
N ASP A 116 35.48 16.96 -10.24
CA ASP A 116 35.25 16.43 -8.87
C ASP A 116 36.33 16.85 -7.86
N ALA A 117 37.59 16.91 -8.31
CA ALA A 117 38.73 17.32 -7.48
C ALA A 117 38.59 18.73 -6.88
N GLU A 118 37.85 19.63 -7.54
CA GLU A 118 37.60 20.99 -7.06
C GLU A 118 36.52 21.03 -5.96
N PHE A 119 35.70 19.98 -5.84
CA PHE A 119 34.53 19.96 -4.98
C PHE A 119 34.66 19.06 -3.74
N VAL A 120 35.86 18.52 -3.44
CA VAL A 120 36.11 17.61 -2.30
C VAL A 120 35.70 18.18 -0.93
N SER A 121 35.68 19.51 -0.78
CA SER A 121 35.30 20.21 0.45
C SER A 121 34.01 21.02 0.31
N HIS A 122 33.26 20.81 -0.77
CA HIS A 122 32.10 21.60 -1.08
C HIS A 122 30.93 21.24 -0.13
N PRO A 123 30.13 22.20 0.35
CA PRO A 123 29.03 21.92 1.29
C PRO A 123 27.98 20.93 0.80
N MET A 124 27.94 20.68 -0.51
CA MET A 124 27.06 19.72 -1.17
C MET A 124 27.82 18.58 -1.86
N SER A 125 29.00 18.19 -1.35
CA SER A 125 29.78 17.04 -1.83
C SER A 125 29.66 15.78 -0.96
N ASP A 126 28.54 15.65 -0.24
CA ASP A 126 28.15 14.41 0.48
C ASP A 126 28.34 13.16 -0.40
#